data_AF-A0A3B1AFG7-F1
#
_entry.id   AF-A0A3B1AFG7-F1
#
_cell.length_a   1.000
_cell.length_b   1.000
_cell.length_c   1.000
_cell.angle_alpha   90.00
_cell.angle_beta   90.00
_cell.angle_gamma   90.00
#
_symmetry.space_group_name_H-M   'P 1'
#
loop_
_entity.id
_entity.type
_entity.pdbx_description
1 polymer ?
#
loop_
_entity_poly.entity_id
_entity_poly.type
_entity_poly.pdbx_seq_one_letter_code
_entity_poly.pdbx_strand_id
1 'polypeptide(L)'
;MNLPVGQQRNKCRIIISALFIATSAIGLPSTAVGGETLKANDKTKRGNFDRTFEANDKTKRGNLDIGISNGESEGYAFIKQIFPRRDYVQDLPFISIEMVPETSYLPVWEWVWEPKENNDSILEAELTFEWYGQASCPNELTNLQVNGPGGNMTQNPLVNPIYGYFQYQSFSVDTVRNICTNWANKNNCNPNEPGCVQNETFIITGGTADAPNDLLHLNASCDTVSVANELVAPQMELRCYR
;
A
#
# COMPACT_ATOMS: atom_id res chain seq x y z
N MET A 1 46.18 -9.05 42.20
CA MET A 1 46.11 -10.19 41.27
C MET A 1 45.13 -9.86 40.15
N ASN A 2 45.48 -10.28 38.94
CA ASN A 2 44.99 -9.81 37.63
C ASN A 2 43.61 -10.35 37.22
N LEU A 3 42.97 -9.61 36.28
CA LEU A 3 41.76 -9.92 35.49
C LEU A 3 41.92 -11.20 34.61
N PRO A 4 40.82 -11.75 34.03
CA PRO A 4 40.30 -11.29 32.71
C PRO A 4 38.76 -11.13 32.68
N VAL A 5 38.11 -10.16 32.01
CA VAL A 5 38.05 -9.73 30.59
C VAL A 5 37.01 -10.51 29.75
N GLY A 6 36.03 -9.75 29.21
CA GLY A 6 35.10 -10.12 28.13
C GLY A 6 33.65 -9.77 28.52
N GLN A 7 32.84 -8.98 27.83
CA GLN A 7 32.89 -8.44 26.48
C GLN A 7 31.79 -7.35 26.39
N GLN A 8 32.16 -6.07 26.26
CA GLN A 8 31.24 -4.99 25.87
C GLN A 8 31.56 -4.57 24.43
N ARG A 9 30.53 -4.48 23.58
CA ARG A 9 30.58 -3.69 22.35
C ARG A 9 29.35 -2.80 22.27
N ASN A 10 29.58 -1.52 22.51
CA ASN A 10 28.65 -0.43 22.34
C ASN A 10 28.69 0.10 20.90
N LYS A 11 27.49 0.31 20.35
CA LYS A 11 27.01 1.49 19.60
C LYS A 11 27.93 2.05 18.52
N CYS A 12 27.61 1.75 17.25
CA CYS A 12 27.98 2.57 16.10
C CYS A 12 26.94 3.70 15.94
N ARG A 13 27.37 4.96 16.10
CA ARG A 13 26.66 6.16 15.66
C ARG A 13 27.10 6.47 14.24
N ILE A 14 26.16 6.64 13.31
CA ILE A 14 26.42 7.32 12.04
C ILE A 14 25.58 8.59 12.02
N ILE A 15 26.27 9.72 11.94
CA ILE A 15 25.76 11.06 11.68
C ILE A 15 25.96 11.28 10.19
N ILE A 16 24.91 11.56 9.43
CA ILE A 16 25.04 12.15 8.10
C ILE A 16 24.21 13.41 8.08
N SER A 17 24.92 14.54 8.19
CA SER A 17 24.45 15.85 7.79
C SER A 17 24.73 16.01 6.29
N ALA A 18 23.72 16.31 5.48
CA ALA A 18 23.91 16.83 4.14
C ALA A 18 23.00 18.04 3.96
N LEU A 19 23.64 19.20 4.04
CA LEU A 19 23.16 20.53 3.73
C LEU A 19 23.38 20.74 2.22
N PHE A 20 22.35 21.08 1.46
CA PHE A 20 22.49 21.62 0.11
C PHE A 20 21.64 22.88 -0.03
N ILE A 21 22.30 24.00 -0.31
CA ILE A 21 21.70 25.25 -0.77
C ILE A 21 22.37 25.64 -2.09
N ALA A 22 21.51 25.74 -3.11
CA ALA A 22 21.41 26.73 -4.20
C ALA A 22 22.57 26.98 -5.21
N THR A 23 22.23 26.71 -6.48
CA THR A 23 22.34 27.53 -7.71
C THR A 23 23.49 28.54 -7.90
N SER A 24 24.18 28.46 -9.04
CA SER A 24 24.11 29.47 -10.12
C SER A 24 24.94 29.12 -11.39
N ALA A 25 24.24 29.16 -12.53
CA ALA A 25 24.53 29.52 -13.92
C ALA A 25 25.95 29.75 -14.53
N ILE A 26 25.95 29.59 -15.87
CA ILE A 26 26.74 30.22 -16.96
C ILE A 26 27.89 29.40 -17.59
N GLY A 27 27.82 29.18 -18.92
CA GLY A 27 29.01 29.19 -19.80
C GLY A 27 29.12 28.11 -20.89
N LEU A 28 28.86 28.50 -22.14
CA LEU A 28 29.12 27.85 -23.47
C LEU A 28 30.60 27.40 -23.70
N PRO A 29 31.02 26.98 -24.93
CA PRO A 29 30.75 25.75 -25.70
C PRO A 29 32.08 25.03 -26.12
N SER A 30 32.06 23.81 -26.67
CA SER A 30 32.94 23.43 -27.82
C SER A 30 32.72 22.00 -28.33
N THR A 31 33.01 21.90 -29.62
CA THR A 31 33.04 20.80 -30.61
C THR A 31 33.90 19.57 -30.27
N ALA A 32 33.47 18.39 -30.76
CA ALA A 32 34.19 17.46 -31.67
C ALA A 32 33.76 15.98 -31.44
N VAL A 33 33.20 15.29 -32.45
CA VAL A 33 33.82 14.29 -33.37
C VAL A 33 33.74 12.84 -32.87
N GLY A 34 33.25 11.96 -33.76
CA GLY A 34 33.35 10.48 -33.72
C GLY A 34 32.10 9.80 -33.16
N GLY A 35 31.28 9.04 -33.88
CA GLY A 35 31.55 8.22 -35.05
C GLY A 35 31.96 6.82 -34.61
N GLU A 36 31.00 5.93 -34.33
CA GLU A 36 31.13 4.48 -34.58
C GLU A 36 29.79 3.75 -34.41
N THR A 37 29.31 3.22 -35.53
CA THR A 37 28.31 2.16 -35.65
C THR A 37 28.82 0.85 -35.04
N LEU A 38 28.01 0.18 -34.21
CA LEU A 38 28.15 -1.25 -33.97
C LEU A 38 26.85 -2.00 -34.25
N LYS A 39 27.03 -3.03 -35.08
CA LYS A 39 26.05 -3.91 -35.70
C LYS A 39 25.39 -4.82 -34.67
N ALA A 40 24.14 -5.15 -34.97
CA ALA A 40 23.44 -6.30 -34.43
C ALA A 40 24.25 -7.59 -34.59
N ASN A 41 24.28 -8.40 -33.54
CA ASN A 41 24.40 -9.85 -33.67
C ASN A 41 23.60 -10.54 -32.57
N ASP A 42 22.69 -11.37 -33.07
CA ASP A 42 21.81 -12.31 -32.42
C ASP A 42 22.62 -13.45 -31.74
N LYS A 43 22.15 -13.87 -30.55
CA LYS A 43 22.13 -15.26 -30.01
C LYS A 43 21.99 -15.29 -28.49
N THR A 44 20.77 -15.53 -28.06
CA THR A 44 20.36 -16.58 -27.11
C THR A 44 21.35 -16.92 -25.98
N LYS A 45 21.16 -16.34 -24.78
CA LYS A 45 21.38 -17.04 -23.51
C LYS A 45 20.36 -16.58 -22.47
N ARG A 46 19.53 -17.52 -22.02
CA ARG A 46 18.78 -17.46 -20.77
C ARG A 46 19.76 -17.13 -19.63
N GLY A 47 19.46 -16.10 -18.84
CA GLY A 47 20.25 -15.72 -17.69
C GLY A 47 19.52 -14.71 -16.81
N ASN A 48 19.21 -15.15 -15.60
CA ASN A 48 18.97 -14.41 -14.36
C ASN A 48 18.09 -13.14 -14.37
N PHE A 49 16.90 -13.34 -13.81
CA PHE A 49 16.37 -12.54 -12.71
C PHE A 49 17.48 -11.90 -11.85
N ASP A 50 17.65 -10.58 -11.99
CA ASP A 50 17.90 -9.66 -10.87
C ASP A 50 18.06 -8.25 -11.44
N ARG A 51 17.02 -7.42 -11.29
CA ARG A 51 17.17 -5.97 -11.24
C ARG A 51 16.27 -5.41 -10.15
N THR A 52 16.86 -5.32 -8.97
CA THR A 52 16.60 -4.28 -7.99
C THR A 52 16.48 -2.93 -8.71
N PHE A 53 15.33 -2.28 -8.61
CA PHE A 53 15.21 -0.86 -8.93
C PHE A 53 14.72 -0.12 -7.69
N GLU A 54 15.55 0.84 -7.30
CA GLU A 54 15.36 1.75 -6.17
C GLU A 54 14.11 2.61 -6.40
N ALA A 55 13.19 2.53 -5.44
CA ALA A 55 12.04 3.43 -5.36
C ALA A 55 12.51 4.80 -4.85
N ASN A 56 12.71 5.74 -5.76
CA ASN A 56 12.70 7.17 -5.45
C ASN A 56 11.41 7.75 -6.03
N ASP A 57 10.41 8.01 -5.19
CA ASP A 57 9.96 9.38 -4.91
C ASP A 57 8.81 9.34 -3.88
N LYS A 58 8.89 10.20 -2.86
CA LYS A 58 7.84 10.40 -1.86
C LYS A 58 6.95 11.53 -2.35
N THR A 59 5.64 11.42 -2.09
CA THR A 59 4.57 12.39 -2.38
C THR A 59 3.95 12.32 -3.78
N LYS A 60 2.91 11.50 -3.90
CA LYS A 60 1.66 11.80 -4.61
C LYS A 60 0.63 10.73 -4.23
N ARG A 61 -0.62 11.13 -3.98
CA ARG A 61 -1.75 10.20 -3.97
C ARG A 61 -1.66 9.40 -5.27
N GLY A 62 -1.51 8.08 -5.13
CA GLY A 62 -0.82 7.23 -6.11
C GLY A 62 -1.45 7.29 -7.50
N ASN A 63 -0.64 7.62 -8.50
CA ASN A 63 -0.96 7.26 -9.86
C ASN A 63 -0.68 5.77 -10.03
N LEU A 64 -1.47 5.14 -10.89
CA LEU A 64 -1.27 3.78 -11.33
C LEU A 64 -0.09 3.77 -12.32
N ASP A 65 1.10 3.39 -11.85
CA ASP A 65 2.32 3.39 -12.67
C ASP A 65 2.66 1.95 -13.09
N ILE A 66 2.32 1.64 -14.35
CA ILE A 66 2.34 0.30 -14.91
C ILE A 66 3.19 0.26 -16.21
N GLY A 67 4.15 -0.68 -16.33
CA GLY A 67 5.10 -0.90 -17.45
C GLY A 67 4.75 -2.02 -18.46
N ILE A 68 5.59 -2.25 -19.49
CA ILE A 68 5.27 -2.99 -20.74
C ILE A 68 5.95 -4.37 -20.85
N SER A 69 5.25 -5.42 -21.30
CA SER A 69 5.79 -6.77 -21.58
C SER A 69 5.47 -7.29 -23.01
N ASN A 70 6.04 -8.42 -23.44
CA ASN A 70 5.87 -8.99 -24.80
C ASN A 70 5.34 -10.44 -24.75
N GLY A 71 4.02 -10.68 -24.83
CA GLY A 71 3.44 -12.03 -24.95
C GLY A 71 1.96 -12.06 -25.39
N GLU A 72 1.56 -13.11 -26.13
CA GLU A 72 0.20 -13.43 -26.64
C GLU A 72 -0.28 -14.80 -26.08
N SER A 73 -1.56 -15.20 -25.92
CA SER A 73 -2.88 -14.64 -26.26
C SER A 73 -3.98 -15.25 -25.36
N GLU A 74 -4.58 -14.44 -24.48
CA GLU A 74 -5.95 -14.42 -23.96
C GLU A 74 -6.07 -13.08 -23.21
N GLY A 75 -7.24 -12.43 -23.23
CA GLY A 75 -7.41 -11.17 -22.48
C GLY A 75 -7.45 -11.45 -20.99
N TYR A 76 -6.58 -10.82 -20.21
CA TYR A 76 -6.54 -10.99 -18.75
C TYR A 76 -6.29 -9.67 -18.04
N ALA A 77 -6.80 -9.57 -16.82
CA ALA A 77 -6.47 -8.51 -15.87
C ALA A 77 -6.54 -9.11 -14.48
N PHE A 78 -5.59 -8.76 -13.63
CA PHE A 78 -5.66 -9.08 -12.22
C PHE A 78 -4.97 -8.02 -11.36
N ILE A 79 -5.36 -7.97 -10.09
CA ILE A 79 -4.65 -7.20 -9.06
C ILE A 79 -4.36 -8.09 -7.86
N LYS A 80 -3.27 -7.78 -7.16
CA LYS A 80 -2.82 -8.49 -5.97
C LYS A 80 -2.33 -7.50 -4.93
N GLN A 81 -2.82 -7.63 -3.70
CA GLN A 81 -2.33 -6.84 -2.58
C GLN A 81 -0.88 -7.21 -2.25
N ILE A 82 -0.05 -6.20 -2.01
CA ILE A 82 1.34 -6.38 -1.59
C ILE A 82 1.41 -6.26 -0.07
N PHE A 83 2.03 -7.26 0.55
CA PHE A 83 2.24 -7.32 1.99
C PHE A 83 3.65 -6.80 2.35
N PRO A 84 3.80 -5.97 3.38
CA PRO A 84 5.09 -5.43 3.78
C PRO A 84 6.03 -6.53 4.34
N ARG A 85 7.06 -6.90 3.56
CA ARG A 85 8.24 -7.77 3.85
C ARG A 85 8.12 -9.30 3.76
N ARG A 86 9.28 -9.90 3.46
CA ARG A 86 9.54 -11.08 2.60
C ARG A 86 10.13 -12.30 3.35
N ASP A 87 10.12 -12.31 4.68
CA ASP A 87 11.11 -13.14 5.39
C ASP A 87 10.45 -14.15 6.33
N TYR A 88 9.28 -13.85 6.90
CA TYR A 88 8.52 -14.73 7.80
C TYR A 88 7.03 -14.41 7.65
N VAL A 89 6.20 -15.47 7.67
CA VAL A 89 4.72 -15.50 7.83
C VAL A 89 3.97 -14.19 7.50
N GLN A 90 3.22 -14.16 6.40
CA GLN A 90 2.24 -13.13 5.98
C GLN A 90 1.89 -12.08 7.07
N ASP A 91 2.65 -10.98 7.14
CA ASP A 91 2.26 -9.81 7.91
C ASP A 91 1.23 -9.01 7.09
N LEU A 92 -0.04 -9.06 7.51
CA LEU A 92 -1.08 -8.21 6.95
C LEU A 92 -0.73 -6.73 7.21
N PRO A 93 -1.14 -5.77 6.35
CA PRO A 93 -1.06 -4.36 6.71
C PRO A 93 -1.84 -4.14 8.00
N PHE A 94 -1.28 -3.40 8.94
CA PHE A 94 -1.92 -3.15 10.23
C PHE A 94 -2.24 -1.67 10.42
N ILE A 95 -3.39 -1.39 11.02
CA ILE A 95 -3.85 -0.04 11.37
C ILE A 95 -4.31 -0.07 12.82
N SER A 96 -4.09 1.02 13.56
CA SER A 96 -4.46 1.11 14.97
C SER A 96 -5.37 2.33 15.21
N ILE A 97 -6.49 2.12 15.91
CA ILE A 97 -7.44 3.17 16.26
C ILE A 97 -7.55 3.26 17.79
N GLU A 98 -7.23 4.44 18.32
CA GLU A 98 -7.49 4.80 19.71
C GLU A 98 -8.96 5.17 19.87
N MET A 99 -9.59 4.63 20.91
CA MET A 99 -10.97 4.88 21.28
C MET A 99 -10.97 5.66 22.59
N VAL A 100 -11.80 6.70 22.68
CA VAL A 100 -11.97 7.53 23.87
C VAL A 100 -13.46 7.66 24.21
N PRO A 101 -13.84 7.85 25.48
CA PRO A 101 -15.22 8.15 25.83
C PRO A 101 -15.56 9.58 25.38
N GLU A 102 -16.69 9.76 24.68
CA GLU A 102 -17.22 11.06 24.24
C GLU A 102 -17.34 12.03 25.43
N THR A 103 -17.84 11.52 26.56
CA THR A 103 -17.97 12.27 27.80
C THR A 103 -17.37 11.51 28.98
N SER A 104 -16.15 11.90 29.37
CA SER A 104 -15.43 11.30 30.51
C SER A 104 -15.97 11.67 31.90
N TYR A 105 -16.88 12.64 31.98
CA TYR A 105 -17.49 13.09 33.24
C TYR A 105 -18.77 12.32 33.60
N LEU A 106 -19.32 11.51 32.70
CA LEU A 106 -20.41 10.60 33.00
C LEU A 106 -19.90 9.35 33.73
N PRO A 107 -20.76 8.64 34.46
CA PRO A 107 -20.42 7.33 34.97
C PRO A 107 -20.04 6.35 33.85
N VAL A 108 -19.16 5.40 34.16
CA VAL A 108 -18.58 4.45 33.19
C VAL A 108 -19.65 3.69 32.39
N TRP A 109 -20.75 3.28 33.04
CA TRP A 109 -21.84 2.55 32.38
C TRP A 109 -22.61 3.38 31.34
N GLU A 110 -22.41 4.70 31.31
CA GLU A 110 -22.99 5.64 30.34
C GLU A 110 -21.98 6.10 29.27
N TRP A 111 -20.73 5.65 29.34
CA TRP A 111 -19.75 6.02 28.32
C TRP A 111 -20.15 5.48 26.95
N VAL A 112 -20.15 6.37 25.98
CA VAL A 112 -20.16 6.05 24.56
C VAL A 112 -18.73 6.25 24.06
N TRP A 113 -18.15 5.20 23.52
CA TRP A 113 -16.80 5.22 22.97
C TRP A 113 -16.84 5.67 21.52
N GLU A 114 -15.93 6.56 21.16
CA GLU A 114 -15.71 7.06 19.82
C GLU A 114 -14.22 7.00 19.45
N PRO A 115 -13.87 6.96 18.15
CA PRO A 115 -12.48 7.11 17.74
C PRO A 115 -11.96 8.46 18.22
N LYS A 116 -10.81 8.48 18.90
CA LYS A 116 -10.09 9.72 19.17
C LYS A 116 -9.90 10.46 17.86
N GLU A 117 -10.23 11.76 17.83
CA GLU A 117 -10.24 12.59 16.62
C GLU A 117 -9.07 12.26 15.69
N ASN A 118 -9.33 11.38 14.73
CA ASN A 118 -8.41 11.01 13.69
C ASN A 118 -8.90 11.76 12.48
N ASN A 119 -8.13 12.77 12.06
CA ASN A 119 -8.38 13.48 10.82
C ASN A 119 -8.61 12.44 9.70
N ASP A 120 -9.80 12.46 9.09
CA ASP A 120 -10.21 11.47 8.08
C ASP A 120 -9.14 11.28 7.00
N SER A 121 -8.49 12.37 6.59
CA SER A 121 -7.43 12.33 5.59
C SER A 121 -6.15 11.58 6.01
N ILE A 122 -5.86 11.53 7.31
CA ILE A 122 -4.75 10.73 7.85
C ILE A 122 -5.14 9.26 7.83
N LEU A 123 -6.35 8.93 8.30
CA LEU A 123 -6.84 7.56 8.33
C LEU A 123 -7.03 6.99 6.91
N GLU A 124 -7.53 7.78 5.96
CA GLU A 124 -7.56 7.43 4.53
C GLU A 124 -6.18 7.07 3.98
N ALA A 125 -5.14 7.83 4.38
CA ALA A 125 -3.77 7.57 3.97
C ALA A 125 -3.22 6.27 4.59
N GLU A 126 -3.58 5.95 5.84
CA GLU A 126 -3.22 4.68 6.48
C GLU A 126 -3.96 3.48 5.88
N LEU A 127 -5.19 3.67 5.40
CA LEU A 127 -6.00 2.67 4.69
C LEU A 127 -5.61 2.51 3.21
N THR A 128 -4.58 3.24 2.75
CA THR A 128 -4.02 3.13 1.42
C THR A 128 -2.90 2.10 1.39
N PHE A 129 -3.10 1.04 0.62
CA PHE A 129 -2.16 -0.08 0.53
C PHE A 129 -1.51 -0.15 -0.85
N GLU A 130 -0.35 -0.81 -0.90
CA GLU A 130 0.33 -1.11 -2.15
C GLU A 130 -0.30 -2.34 -2.82
N TRP A 131 -0.54 -2.21 -4.12
CA TRP A 131 -1.09 -3.24 -4.99
C TRP A 131 -0.18 -3.45 -6.18
N TYR A 132 -0.15 -4.68 -6.68
CA TYR A 132 0.41 -5.02 -7.98
C TYR A 132 -0.73 -5.33 -8.94
N GLY A 133 -0.73 -4.68 -10.10
CA GLY A 133 -1.70 -4.91 -11.15
C GLY A 133 -1.03 -5.37 -12.44
N GLN A 134 -1.70 -6.22 -13.19
CA GLN A 134 -1.30 -6.60 -14.54
C GLN A 134 -2.50 -6.83 -15.43
N ALA A 135 -2.46 -6.34 -16.66
CA ALA A 135 -3.46 -6.59 -17.67
C ALA A 135 -2.85 -6.72 -19.08
N SER A 136 -3.51 -7.46 -19.95
CA SER A 136 -3.16 -7.62 -21.36
C SER A 136 -4.39 -7.97 -22.18
N CYS A 137 -4.40 -7.52 -23.43
CA CYS A 137 -5.38 -7.89 -24.46
C CYS A 137 -4.66 -8.41 -25.71
N PRO A 138 -5.28 -9.28 -26.53
CA PRO A 138 -4.72 -9.67 -27.83
C PRO A 138 -4.56 -8.50 -28.80
N ASN A 139 -5.49 -7.53 -28.77
CA ASN A 139 -5.46 -6.36 -29.63
C ASN A 139 -5.04 -5.12 -28.82
N GLU A 140 -5.99 -4.51 -28.13
CA GLU A 140 -5.80 -3.28 -27.38
C GLU A 140 -6.64 -3.29 -26.10
N LEU A 141 -6.06 -2.75 -25.02
CA LEU A 141 -6.75 -2.44 -23.78
C LEU A 141 -7.47 -1.10 -23.96
N THR A 142 -8.79 -1.10 -23.76
CA THR A 142 -9.64 0.10 -23.93
C THR A 142 -10.03 0.73 -22.60
N ASN A 143 -10.00 -0.06 -21.53
CA ASN A 143 -10.26 0.39 -20.18
C ASN A 143 -9.47 -0.45 -19.18
N LEU A 144 -8.96 0.21 -18.14
CA LEU A 144 -8.44 -0.43 -16.94
C LEU A 144 -8.77 0.47 -15.75
N GLN A 145 -9.65 -0.01 -14.88
CA GLN A 145 -10.18 0.74 -13.76
C GLN A 145 -10.26 -0.13 -12.50
N VAL A 146 -9.91 0.46 -11.36
CA VAL A 146 -10.11 -0.11 -10.04
C VAL A 146 -11.12 0.76 -9.30
N ASN A 147 -12.22 0.14 -8.83
CA ASN A 147 -13.25 0.78 -8.02
C ASN A 147 -13.30 0.14 -6.62
N GLY A 148 -13.68 0.92 -5.62
CA GLY A 148 -13.63 0.50 -4.22
C GLY A 148 -13.73 1.70 -3.28
N PRO A 149 -13.31 1.55 -2.00
CA PRO A 149 -13.45 2.61 -1.00
C PRO A 149 -12.75 3.92 -1.34
N GLY A 150 -11.62 3.86 -2.04
CA GLY A 150 -10.90 5.04 -2.55
C GLY A 150 -11.55 5.74 -3.74
N GLY A 151 -12.74 5.33 -4.17
CA GLY A 151 -13.39 5.82 -5.38
C GLY A 151 -12.88 5.15 -6.65
N ASN A 152 -13.00 5.81 -7.80
CA ASN A 152 -12.64 5.20 -9.08
C ASN A 152 -11.25 5.64 -9.52
N MET A 153 -10.32 4.71 -9.68
CA MET A 153 -8.98 4.95 -10.24
C MET A 153 -8.92 4.35 -11.64
N THR A 154 -8.64 5.19 -12.64
CA THR A 154 -8.59 4.77 -14.06
C THR A 154 -7.18 4.97 -14.61
N GLN A 155 -6.63 3.96 -15.28
CA GLN A 155 -5.34 4.07 -15.96
C GLN A 155 -5.47 4.88 -17.25
N ASN A 156 -4.68 5.95 -17.38
CA ASN A 156 -4.50 6.67 -18.64
C ASN A 156 -3.09 7.27 -18.72
N PRO A 157 -2.39 7.21 -19.88
CA PRO A 157 -2.77 6.46 -21.08
C PRO A 157 -2.69 4.94 -20.86
N LEU A 158 -3.41 4.18 -21.68
CA LEU A 158 -3.35 2.72 -21.70
C LEU A 158 -2.21 2.28 -22.62
N VAL A 159 -1.45 1.29 -22.16
CA VAL A 159 -0.44 0.57 -22.95
C VAL A 159 -0.78 -0.90 -22.85
N ASN A 160 -0.55 -1.68 -23.91
CA ASN A 160 -0.89 -3.10 -23.93
C ASN A 160 0.36 -3.94 -24.25
N PRO A 161 0.77 -4.89 -23.38
CA PRO A 161 0.30 -5.15 -22.02
C PRO A 161 0.84 -4.15 -20.98
N ILE A 162 0.30 -4.21 -19.76
CA ILE A 162 0.55 -3.29 -18.65
C ILE A 162 0.77 -4.12 -17.35
N TYR A 163 1.91 -4.01 -16.65
CA TYR A 163 2.14 -4.50 -15.26
C TYR A 163 2.87 -3.52 -14.30
N GLY A 164 2.55 -3.46 -13.00
CA GLY A 164 3.15 -2.44 -12.11
C GLY A 164 2.51 -2.31 -10.75
N TYR A 165 2.95 -1.29 -10.00
CA TYR A 165 2.55 -1.07 -8.62
C TYR A 165 1.75 0.22 -8.48
N PHE A 166 0.82 0.23 -7.54
CA PHE A 166 0.02 1.41 -7.24
C PHE A 166 -0.45 1.42 -5.79
N GLN A 167 -0.86 2.60 -5.34
CA GLN A 167 -1.37 2.82 -3.99
C GLN A 167 -2.86 3.08 -4.07
N TYR A 168 -3.66 2.32 -3.32
CA TYR A 168 -5.12 2.43 -3.38
C TYR A 168 -5.76 2.25 -2.00
N GLN A 169 -6.70 3.14 -1.66
CA GLN A 169 -7.45 3.05 -0.40
C GLN A 169 -8.36 1.83 -0.44
N SER A 170 -7.99 0.83 0.36
CA SER A 170 -8.55 -0.52 0.28
C SER A 170 -9.73 -0.72 1.23
N PHE A 171 -9.89 0.14 2.24
CA PHE A 171 -10.99 0.08 3.20
C PHE A 171 -11.55 1.50 3.44
N SER A 172 -12.85 1.58 3.71
CA SER A 172 -13.50 2.84 4.08
C SER A 172 -13.16 3.22 5.53
N VAL A 173 -13.09 4.53 5.78
CA VAL A 173 -12.91 5.09 7.13
C VAL A 173 -14.06 4.65 8.05
N ASP A 174 -15.28 4.63 7.53
CA ASP A 174 -16.46 4.26 8.30
C ASP A 174 -16.42 2.79 8.72
N THR A 175 -15.98 1.85 7.87
CA THR A 175 -15.85 0.45 8.25
C THR A 175 -14.95 0.29 9.47
N VAL A 176 -13.74 0.85 9.44
CA VAL A 176 -12.78 0.67 10.55
C VAL A 176 -13.25 1.35 11.83
N ARG A 177 -13.86 2.54 11.71
CA ARG A 177 -14.46 3.23 12.85
C ARG A 177 -15.60 2.44 13.47
N ASN A 178 -16.49 1.89 12.64
CA ASN A 178 -17.64 1.13 13.11
C ASN A 178 -17.21 -0.15 13.82
N ILE A 179 -16.21 -0.88 13.31
CA ILE A 179 -15.68 -2.07 13.98
C ILE A 179 -15.13 -1.71 15.36
N CYS A 180 -14.27 -0.70 15.46
CA CYS A 180 -13.71 -0.29 16.75
C CYS A 180 -14.74 0.31 17.70
N THR A 181 -15.73 1.05 17.20
CA THR A 181 -16.83 1.62 18.00
C THR A 181 -17.77 0.55 18.52
N ASN A 182 -18.10 -0.46 17.70
CA ASN A 182 -18.94 -1.58 18.12
C ASN A 182 -18.25 -2.43 19.19
N TRP A 183 -16.96 -2.72 19.02
CA TRP A 183 -16.16 -3.37 20.06
C TRP A 183 -16.07 -2.50 21.32
N ALA A 184 -15.75 -1.22 21.13
CA ALA A 184 -15.95 -0.05 21.99
C ALA A 184 -17.06 -0.23 23.03
N ASN A 185 -18.27 -0.10 22.49
CA ASN A 185 -19.50 -0.01 23.25
C ASN A 185 -19.98 -1.37 23.76
N LYS A 186 -19.61 -2.50 23.12
CA LYS A 186 -19.96 -3.84 23.60
C LYS A 186 -19.23 -4.23 24.89
N ASN A 187 -17.99 -3.77 25.05
CA ASN A 187 -17.18 -4.06 26.24
C ASN A 187 -17.06 -2.82 27.14
N ASN A 188 -18.18 -2.16 27.46
CA ASN A 188 -18.13 -0.89 28.20
C ASN A 188 -17.62 -1.10 29.65
N CYS A 189 -16.39 -0.66 29.93
CA CYS A 189 -15.73 -0.74 31.23
C CYS A 189 -14.69 0.37 31.37
N ASN A 190 -14.25 0.64 32.61
CA ASN A 190 -13.18 1.60 32.86
C ASN A 190 -11.83 0.95 32.52
N PRO A 191 -11.01 1.54 31.62
CA PRO A 191 -9.68 1.05 31.29
C PRO A 191 -8.79 0.79 32.51
N ASN A 192 -8.99 1.52 33.60
CA ASN A 192 -8.18 1.39 34.81
C ASN A 192 -8.61 0.24 35.74
N GLU A 193 -9.73 -0.43 35.45
CA GLU A 193 -10.23 -1.53 36.27
C GLU A 193 -9.64 -2.88 35.85
N PRO A 194 -9.26 -3.74 36.82
CA PRO A 194 -8.81 -5.10 36.53
C PRO A 194 -9.88 -5.88 35.74
N GLY A 195 -9.47 -6.53 34.66
CA GLY A 195 -10.36 -7.33 33.82
C GLY A 195 -11.05 -6.57 32.68
N CYS A 196 -10.85 -5.25 32.57
CA CYS A 196 -11.30 -4.49 31.40
C CYS A 196 -10.38 -4.76 30.19
N VAL A 197 -10.97 -5.18 29.07
CA VAL A 197 -10.24 -5.46 27.83
C VAL A 197 -9.81 -4.15 27.18
N GLN A 198 -8.49 -3.91 27.14
CA GLN A 198 -7.91 -2.64 26.66
C GLN A 198 -7.72 -2.60 25.15
N ASN A 199 -7.59 -3.77 24.52
CA ASN A 199 -7.31 -3.87 23.10
C ASN A 199 -7.95 -5.11 22.49
N GLU A 200 -8.19 -5.04 21.19
CA GLU A 200 -8.68 -6.15 20.38
C GLU A 200 -8.15 -6.02 18.98
N THR A 201 -7.83 -7.16 18.37
CA THR A 201 -7.28 -7.22 17.02
C THR A 201 -8.22 -7.98 16.12
N PHE A 202 -8.60 -7.36 15.01
CA PHE A 202 -9.48 -7.94 13.99
C PHE A 202 -8.71 -8.19 12.72
N ILE A 203 -8.87 -9.38 12.12
CA ILE A 203 -8.47 -9.62 10.73
C ILE A 203 -9.68 -9.32 9.87
N ILE A 204 -9.59 -8.26 9.07
CA ILE A 204 -10.69 -7.79 8.24
C ILE A 204 -10.41 -8.20 6.80
N THR A 205 -11.43 -8.74 6.15
CA THR A 205 -11.42 -9.05 4.72
C THR A 205 -12.56 -8.31 4.04
N GLY A 206 -12.28 -7.56 2.96
CA GLY A 206 -13.30 -6.84 2.21
C GLY A 206 -14.35 -7.78 1.60
N GLY A 207 -15.61 -7.31 1.53
CA GLY A 207 -16.75 -8.10 1.07
C GLY A 207 -17.31 -9.11 2.09
N THR A 208 -16.79 -9.11 3.33
CA THR A 208 -17.35 -9.91 4.44
C THR A 208 -18.43 -9.13 5.22
N ALA A 209 -19.08 -9.77 6.20
CA ALA A 209 -20.11 -9.13 7.02
C ALA A 209 -19.60 -7.87 7.76
N ASP A 210 -18.33 -7.85 8.16
CA ASP A 210 -17.72 -6.73 8.87
C ASP A 210 -17.30 -5.58 7.93
N ALA A 211 -17.11 -5.87 6.64
CA ALA A 211 -16.62 -4.93 5.63
C ALA A 211 -17.30 -5.14 4.26
N PRO A 212 -18.64 -5.12 4.18
CA PRO A 212 -19.37 -5.60 2.99
C PRO A 212 -19.16 -4.71 1.75
N ASN A 213 -18.84 -3.43 1.96
CA ASN A 213 -18.65 -2.46 0.89
C ASN A 213 -17.18 -2.26 0.49
N ASP A 214 -16.24 -2.93 1.16
CA ASP A 214 -14.79 -2.74 0.96
C ASP A 214 -14.19 -3.77 -0.01
N LEU A 215 -14.95 -4.14 -1.04
CA LEU A 215 -14.48 -5.02 -2.11
C LEU A 215 -13.88 -4.19 -3.24
N LEU A 216 -12.74 -4.60 -3.78
CA LEU A 216 -12.15 -3.95 -4.96
C LEU A 216 -12.68 -4.59 -6.23
N HIS A 217 -13.10 -3.76 -7.16
CA HIS A 217 -13.63 -4.17 -8.45
C HIS A 217 -12.63 -3.75 -9.54
N LEU A 218 -11.97 -4.72 -10.13
CA LEU A 218 -11.13 -4.53 -11.31
C LEU A 218 -12.00 -4.67 -12.56
N ASN A 219 -12.13 -3.59 -13.30
CA ASN A 219 -12.82 -3.55 -14.59
C ASN A 219 -11.79 -3.32 -15.69
N ALA A 220 -11.65 -4.29 -16.59
CA ALA A 220 -10.82 -4.18 -17.77
C ALA A 220 -11.61 -4.58 -19.01
N SER A 221 -11.32 -3.93 -20.13
CA SER A 221 -11.94 -4.28 -21.41
C SER A 221 -10.94 -4.22 -22.55
N CYS A 222 -11.14 -5.08 -23.55
CA CYS A 222 -10.50 -4.97 -24.85
C CYS A 222 -11.52 -4.47 -25.89
N ASP A 223 -11.05 -4.03 -27.05
CA ASP A 223 -11.91 -3.61 -28.17
C ASP A 223 -12.92 -4.67 -28.63
N THR A 224 -12.53 -5.95 -28.57
CA THR A 224 -13.28 -7.06 -29.20
C THR A 224 -13.63 -8.19 -28.23
N VAL A 225 -13.09 -8.16 -27.01
CA VAL A 225 -13.26 -9.23 -26.02
C VAL A 225 -13.39 -8.59 -24.64
N SER A 226 -14.35 -9.07 -23.84
CA SER A 226 -14.40 -8.69 -22.41
C SER A 226 -13.23 -9.37 -21.70
N VAL A 227 -12.43 -8.58 -20.99
CA VAL A 227 -11.57 -9.14 -19.94
C VAL A 227 -12.48 -9.44 -18.74
N ALA A 228 -12.15 -10.47 -17.96
CA ALA A 228 -12.93 -10.80 -16.77
C ALA A 228 -12.92 -9.62 -15.78
N ASN A 229 -14.09 -9.31 -15.22
CA ASN A 229 -14.18 -8.43 -14.07
C ASN A 229 -13.77 -9.23 -12.83
N GLU A 230 -12.78 -8.73 -12.10
CA GLU A 230 -12.29 -9.40 -10.90
C GLU A 230 -12.80 -8.67 -9.66
N LEU A 231 -13.31 -9.44 -8.71
CA LEU A 231 -13.62 -8.98 -7.37
C LEU A 231 -12.49 -9.43 -6.45
N VAL A 232 -11.79 -8.46 -5.86
CA VAL A 232 -10.63 -8.74 -5.01
C VAL A 232 -10.90 -8.23 -3.62
N ALA A 233 -10.80 -9.13 -2.64
CA ALA A 233 -11.01 -8.84 -1.24
C ALA A 233 -9.68 -8.41 -0.59
N PRO A 234 -9.52 -7.12 -0.24
CA PRO A 234 -8.37 -6.67 0.54
C PRO A 234 -8.38 -7.30 1.93
N GLN A 235 -7.20 -7.46 2.52
CA GLN A 235 -7.03 -7.95 3.89
C GLN A 235 -6.18 -6.99 4.71
N MET A 236 -6.54 -6.83 5.98
CA MET A 236 -5.74 -6.06 6.95
C MET A 236 -5.97 -6.55 8.38
N GLU A 237 -5.06 -6.15 9.26
CA GLU A 237 -5.20 -6.27 10.71
C GLU A 237 -5.62 -4.91 11.30
N LEU A 238 -6.79 -4.82 11.92
CA LEU A 238 -7.26 -3.64 12.63
C LEU A 238 -7.10 -3.84 14.14
N ARG A 239 -6.34 -2.96 14.78
CA ARG A 239 -6.16 -2.93 16.23
C ARG A 239 -6.99 -1.79 16.81
N CYS A 240 -7.95 -2.13 17.66
CA CYS A 240 -8.69 -1.15 18.43
C CYS A 240 -8.15 -1.13 19.85
N TYR A 241 -7.93 0.05 20.43
CA TYR A 241 -7.46 0.17 21.81
C TYR A 241 -8.10 1.36 22.52
N ARG A 242 -8.11 1.32 23.86
CA ARG A 242 -8.70 2.34 24.75
C ARG A 242 -7.67 2.88 25.73
#